data_AF-A0A2S5TL12-F1
#
_entry.id   AF-A0A2S5TL12-F1
#
_cell.length_a   1.000
_cell.length_b   1.000
_cell.length_c   1.000
_cell.angle_alpha   90.00
_cell.angle_beta   90.00
_cell.angle_gamma   90.00
#
_symmetry.space_group_name_H-M   'P 1'
#
loop_
_entity.id
_entity.type
_entity.pdbx_description
1 polymer ?
#
loop_
_entity_poly.entity_id
_entity_poly.type
_entity_poly.pdbx_seq_one_letter_code
_entity_poly.pdbx_strand_id
1 'polypeptide(L)' 'MRLAADNREQLLRDLEESEAKAWDSLSRYKFFMFGYHAADVVKLNRRLGLKRPNPFAVLVNTARDRR' A
#
# COMPACT_ATOMS: atom_id res chain seq x y z
N MET A 1 -23.03 14.02 -10.20
CA MET A 1 -21.59 13.85 -10.52
C MET A 1 -20.64 14.06 -9.32
N ARG A 2 -21.12 14.48 -8.12
CA ARG A 2 -20.29 14.76 -6.92
C ARG A 2 -19.81 13.49 -6.18
N LEU A 3 -20.66 12.46 -6.08
CA LEU A 3 -20.34 11.19 -5.41
C LEU A 3 -19.08 10.46 -5.93
N ALA A 4 -18.78 10.56 -7.23
CA ALA A 4 -17.64 9.85 -7.83
C ALA A 4 -16.30 10.52 -7.50
N ALA A 5 -16.28 11.85 -7.35
CA ALA A 5 -15.09 12.59 -6.95
C ALA A 5 -14.80 12.37 -5.46
N ASP A 6 -15.82 12.43 -4.62
CA ASP A 6 -15.71 12.19 -3.17
C ASP A 6 -15.19 10.78 -2.87
N ASN A 7 -15.67 9.78 -3.61
CA ASN A 7 -15.19 8.40 -3.49
C ASN A 7 -13.71 8.23 -3.92
N ARG A 8 -13.29 8.94 -4.98
CA ARG A 8 -11.89 8.90 -5.43
C ARG A 8 -10.95 9.51 -4.40
N GLU A 9 -11.34 10.61 -3.78
CA GLU A 9 -10.55 11.27 -2.73
C GLU A 9 -10.40 10.38 -1.50
N GLN A 10 -11.47 9.68 -1.10
CA GLN A 10 -11.39 8.72 0.00
C GLN A 10 -10.44 7.58 -0.33
N LEU A 11 -10.51 7.02 -1.53
CA LEU A 11 -9.59 5.94 -1.95
C LEU A 11 -8.12 6.40 -1.97
N LEU A 12 -7.85 7.67 -2.27
CA LEU A 12 -6.49 8.23 -2.18
C LEU A 12 -6.01 8.31 -0.73
N ARG A 13 -6.86 8.77 0.19
CA ARG A 13 -6.54 8.75 1.63
C ARG A 13 -6.30 7.34 2.14
N ASP A 14 -7.15 6.39 1.78
CA ASP A 14 -7.01 4.99 2.16
C ASP A 14 -5.69 4.39 1.63
N LEU A 15 -5.26 4.82 0.42
CA LEU A 15 -3.99 4.39 -0.19
C LEU A 15 -2.80 4.89 0.63
N GLU A 16 -2.79 6.18 0.97
CA GLU A 16 -1.73 6.81 1.78
C GLU A 16 -1.68 6.21 3.19
N GLU A 17 -2.84 6.01 3.82
CA GLU A 17 -2.93 5.40 5.14
C GLU A 17 -2.45 3.94 5.14
N SER A 18 -2.81 3.17 4.11
CA SER A 18 -2.35 1.78 3.96
C SER A 18 -0.83 1.72 3.79
N GLU A 19 -0.25 2.67 3.04
CA GLU A 19 1.20 2.77 2.87
C GLU A 19 1.90 3.08 4.21
N ALA A 20 1.40 4.06 4.97
CA ALA A 20 1.94 4.42 6.27
C ALA A 20 1.84 3.26 7.28
N LYS A 21 0.69 2.57 7.33
CA LYS A 21 0.47 1.40 8.22
C LYS A 21 1.36 0.22 7.87
N ALA A 22 1.65 0.00 6.58
CA ALA A 22 2.59 -1.03 6.15
C ALA A 22 4.00 -0.74 6.70
N TRP A 23 4.48 0.49 6.56
CA TRP A 23 5.79 0.88 7.10
C TRP A 23 5.86 0.83 8.64
N ASP A 24 4.83 1.29 9.35
CA ASP A 24 4.75 1.18 10.81
C ASP A 24 4.71 -0.30 11.27
N SER A 25 3.97 -1.14 10.57
CA SER A 25 3.94 -2.58 10.88
C SER A 25 5.31 -3.23 10.66
N LEU A 26 6.00 -2.86 9.58
CA LEU A 26 7.33 -3.35 9.28
C LEU A 26 8.34 -2.95 10.35
N SER A 27 8.35 -1.67 10.78
CA SER A 27 9.28 -1.16 11.80
C SER A 27 9.09 -1.84 13.16
N ARG A 28 7.91 -2.38 13.42
CA ARG A 28 7.55 -3.12 14.64
C ARG A 28 7.66 -4.64 14.52
N TYR A 29 8.25 -5.16 13.44
CA TYR A 29 8.33 -6.59 13.16
C TYR A 29 6.97 -7.31 13.08
N LYS A 30 5.88 -6.57 12.82
CA LYS A 30 4.53 -7.14 12.64
C LYS A 30 4.34 -7.59 11.18
N PHE A 31 5.09 -8.60 10.75
CA PHE A 31 5.16 -9.00 9.34
C PHE A 31 3.81 -9.37 8.71
N PHE A 32 2.91 -10.01 9.47
CA PHE A 32 1.57 -10.33 8.98
C PHE A 32 0.74 -9.05 8.69
N MET A 33 0.82 -8.04 9.56
CA MET A 33 0.15 -6.75 9.36
C MET A 33 0.79 -5.94 8.24
N PHE A 34 2.12 -6.01 8.10
CA PHE A 34 2.82 -5.45 6.95
C PHE A 34 2.28 -6.04 5.63
N GLY A 35 2.20 -7.37 5.53
CA GLY A 35 1.66 -8.03 4.34
C GLY A 35 0.20 -7.66 4.05
N TYR A 36 -0.62 -7.56 5.09
CA TYR A 36 -2.02 -7.12 5.00
C TYR A 36 -2.12 -5.71 4.39
N HIS A 37 -1.45 -4.72 4.98
CA HIS A 37 -1.50 -3.33 4.51
C HIS A 37 -0.81 -3.15 3.14
N ALA A 38 0.29 -3.86 2.87
CA ALA A 38 0.96 -3.81 1.57
C ALA A 38 0.07 -4.34 0.44
N ALA A 39 -0.75 -5.37 0.70
CA ALA A 39 -1.74 -5.85 -0.26
C ALA A 39 -2.82 -4.80 -0.58
N ASP A 40 -3.25 -4.04 0.43
CA ASP A 40 -4.23 -2.97 0.25
C ASP A 40 -3.67 -1.81 -0.58
N VAL A 41 -2.40 -1.43 -0.40
CA VAL A 41 -1.71 -0.45 -1.27
C VAL A 41 -1.79 -0.87 -2.74
N VAL A 42 -1.46 -2.13 -3.06
CA VAL A 42 -1.51 -2.63 -4.45
C VAL A 42 -2.94 -2.63 -5.00
N LYS A 43 -3.92 -3.05 -4.20
CA LYS A 43 -5.34 -3.07 -4.60
C LYS A 43 -5.87 -1.66 -4.86
N LEU A 44 -5.59 -0.71 -3.97
CA LEU A 44 -6.04 0.68 -4.07
C LEU A 44 -5.37 1.40 -5.23
N ASN A 45 -4.05 1.23 -5.41
CA ASN A 45 -3.31 1.76 -6.55
C ASN A 45 -3.93 1.28 -7.88
N ARG A 46 -4.28 -0.01 -7.99
CA ARG A 46 -4.98 -0.57 -9.15
C ARG A 46 -6.38 0.00 -9.33
N ARG A 47 -7.19 0.09 -8.27
CA ARG A 47 -8.57 0.63 -8.32
C ARG A 47 -8.61 2.10 -8.73
N LEU A 48 -7.64 2.89 -8.28
CA LEU A 48 -7.49 4.30 -8.64
C LEU A 48 -6.93 4.50 -10.06
N GLY A 49 -6.55 3.43 -10.76
CA GLY A 49 -5.90 3.50 -12.08
C GLY A 49 -4.52 4.16 -12.05
N LEU A 50 -3.90 4.21 -10.87
CA LEU A 50 -2.60 4.83 -10.68
C LEU A 50 -1.49 3.89 -11.16
N LYS A 51 -0.50 4.44 -11.84
CA LYS A 51 0.72 3.74 -12.25
C LYS A 51 1.87 3.97 -11.26
N ARG A 52 1.57 4.08 -9.96
CA ARG A 52 2.62 4.29 -8.94
C ARG A 52 3.48 3.02 -8.81
N PRO A 53 4.81 3.16 -8.67
CA PRO A 53 5.66 2.03 -8.32
C PRO A 53 5.29 1.48 -6.94
N ASN A 54 5.54 0.18 -6.72
CA ASN A 54 5.32 -0.42 -5.41
C ASN A 54 6.38 0.08 -4.43
N PRO A 55 6.00 0.79 -3.35
CA PRO A 55 6.95 1.37 -2.40
C PRO A 55 7.79 0.31 -1.66
N PHE A 56 7.30 -0.93 -1.58
CA PHE A 56 7.96 -2.02 -0.87
C PHE A 56 8.85 -2.89 -1.77
N ALA A 57 8.95 -2.59 -3.08
CA ALA A 57 9.60 -3.47 -4.05
C ALA A 57 11.06 -3.74 -3.72
N VAL A 58 11.84 -2.70 -3.40
CA VAL A 58 13.27 -2.84 -3.06
C VAL A 58 13.46 -3.74 -1.84
N LEU A 59 12.67 -3.52 -0.78
CA LEU A 59 12.71 -4.32 0.43
C LEU A 59 12.40 -5.80 0.14
N VAL A 60 11.31 -6.08 -0.56
CA VAL A 60 10.87 -7.44 -0.87
C VAL A 60 11.89 -8.15 -1.77
N ASN A 61 12.45 -7.46 -2.76
CA ASN A 61 13.49 -8.02 -3.61
C ASN A 61 14.76 -8.33 -2.80
N THR A 62 15.19 -7.41 -1.93
CA THR A 62 16.35 -7.62 -1.06
C THR A 62 16.15 -8.82 -0.13
N ALA A 63 14.95 -8.99 0.42
CA ALA A 63 14.62 -10.15 1.25
C ALA A 63 14.60 -11.45 0.44
N ARG A 64 14.09 -11.41 -0.80
CA ARG A 64 14.08 -12.56 -1.72
C ARG A 64 15.50 -13.01 -2.06
N ASP A 65 16.41 -12.08 -2.32
CA ASP A 65 17.78 -12.38 -2.70
C ASP A 65 18.62 -12.99 -1.55
N ARG A 66 18.11 -12.93 -0.32
CA ARG A 66 18.73 -13.54 0.87
C ARG A 66 18.10 -14.87 1.31
N ARG A 67 17.13 -15.39 0.55
CA ARG A 67 16.51 -16.70 0.78
C ARG A 67 17.29 -17.78 0.04
#